data_AF-A0A1B6IJX3-F1
#
_entry.id   AF-A0A1B6IJX3-F1
#
_cell.length_a   1.000
_cell.length_b   1.000
_cell.length_c   1.000
_cell.angle_alpha   90.00
_cell.angle_beta   90.00
_cell.angle_gamma   90.00
#
_symmetry.space_group_name_H-M   'P 1'
#
loop_
_entity.id
_entity.type
_entity.pdbx_description
1 polymer ?
#
loop_
_entity_poly.entity_id
_entity_poly.type
_entity_poly.pdbx_seq_one_letter_code
_entity_poly.pdbx_strand_id
1 'polypeptide(L)'
;GLTKLTWITDMADVYVSDCSTHLECLQKFVDDYKNCNVEVVKLCEKICDTPLIDIPLHDPFMLKELVQVMADYRYSTTKQLVEYYNQIFKFLVVVYEGFETNMPA
;
A
#
# COMPACT_ATOMS: atom_id res chain seq x y z
N GLY A 1 -8.93 39.92 10.68
CA GLY A 1 -9.58 38.82 11.39
C GLY A 1 -10.88 38.50 10.68
N LEU A 2 -11.24 37.21 10.56
CA LEU A 2 -12.43 36.73 9.84
C LEU A 2 -13.74 37.47 10.20
N THR A 3 -13.81 38.09 11.38
CA THR A 3 -14.91 38.96 11.83
C THR A 3 -15.11 40.24 11.00
N LYS A 4 -14.18 40.62 10.13
CA LYS A 4 -14.35 41.73 9.16
C LYS A 4 -14.86 41.29 7.77
N LEU A 5 -14.83 39.99 7.45
CA LEU A 5 -15.24 39.45 6.14
C LEU A 5 -16.76 39.25 6.03
N THR A 6 -17.49 39.25 7.15
CA THR A 6 -18.94 39.07 7.19
C THR A 6 -19.74 40.18 6.47
N TRP A 7 -19.10 41.32 6.17
CA TRP A 7 -19.71 42.45 5.48
C TRP A 7 -19.48 42.45 3.96
N ILE A 8 -18.68 41.51 3.45
CA ILE A 8 -18.44 41.27 2.02
C ILE A 8 -18.78 39.80 1.78
N THR A 9 -20.07 39.48 1.75
CA THR A 9 -20.63 38.12 1.66
C THR A 9 -19.95 37.29 0.57
N ASP A 10 -19.71 37.88 -0.60
CA ASP A 10 -19.08 37.19 -1.74
C ASP A 10 -17.64 36.73 -1.45
N MET A 11 -16.87 37.46 -0.63
CA MET A 11 -15.51 37.04 -0.24
C MET A 11 -15.49 35.99 0.87
N ALA A 12 -16.50 35.99 1.75
CA ALA A 12 -16.63 34.95 2.76
C ALA A 12 -16.98 33.60 2.13
N ASP A 13 -17.89 33.59 1.16
CA ASP A 13 -18.30 32.38 0.46
C ASP A 13 -17.16 31.80 -0.40
N VAL A 14 -16.39 32.63 -1.09
CA VAL A 14 -15.18 32.20 -1.82
C VAL A 14 -14.15 31.61 -0.86
N TYR A 15 -13.90 32.23 0.30
CA TYR A 15 -12.97 31.70 1.30
C TYR A 15 -13.41 30.34 1.86
N VAL A 16 -14.70 30.18 2.18
CA VAL A 16 -15.26 28.91 2.67
C VAL A 16 -15.18 27.82 1.59
N SER A 17 -15.45 28.18 0.34
CA SER A 17 -15.30 27.26 -0.81
C SER A 17 -13.85 26.80 -0.95
N ASP A 18 -12.89 27.73 -0.94
CA ASP A 18 -11.47 27.40 -1.04
C ASP A 18 -11.02 26.49 0.11
N CYS A 19 -11.45 26.77 1.34
CA CYS A 19 -11.15 25.91 2.49
C CYS A 19 -11.74 24.51 2.32
N SER A 20 -12.96 24.41 1.79
CA SER A 20 -13.62 23.13 1.53
C SER A 20 -12.87 22.30 0.47
N THR A 21 -12.43 22.94 -0.61
CA THR A 21 -11.61 22.28 -1.65
C THR A 21 -10.28 21.76 -1.08
N HIS A 22 -9.59 22.56 -0.27
CA HIS A 22 -8.34 22.12 0.37
C HIS A 22 -8.58 20.95 1.34
N LEU A 23 -9.69 20.99 2.09
CA LEU A 23 -10.08 19.92 2.99
C LEU A 23 -10.38 18.62 2.23
N GLU A 24 -11.08 18.69 1.09
CA GLU A 24 -11.35 17.54 0.24
C GLU A 24 -10.06 16.91 -0.32
N CYS A 25 -9.12 17.75 -0.78
CA CYS A 25 -7.81 17.29 -1.22
C CYS A 25 -7.04 16.58 -0.10
N LEU A 26 -7.01 17.16 1.09
CA LEU A 26 -6.33 16.57 2.25
C LEU A 26 -6.99 15.26 2.68
N GLN A 27 -8.32 15.22 2.72
CA GLN A 27 -9.07 14.03 3.09
C GLN A 27 -8.76 12.88 2.12
N LYS A 28 -8.77 13.16 0.81
CA LYS A 28 -8.40 12.18 -0.21
C LYS A 28 -6.97 11.65 0.00
N PHE A 29 -6.00 12.54 0.25
CA PHE A 29 -4.63 12.13 0.52
C PHE A 29 -4.52 11.23 1.76
N VAL A 30 -5.20 11.58 2.86
CA VAL A 30 -5.20 10.78 4.10
C VAL A 30 -5.83 9.41 3.86
N ASP A 31 -6.92 9.34 3.10
CA ASP A 31 -7.58 8.08 2.76
C ASP A 31 -6.66 7.20 1.89
N ASP A 32 -6.02 7.77 0.87
CA ASP A 32 -5.06 7.08 0.01
C ASP A 32 -3.85 6.56 0.82
N TYR A 33 -3.30 7.40 1.71
CA TYR A 33 -2.22 7.01 2.63
C TYR A 33 -2.63 5.83 3.52
N LYS A 34 -3.81 5.91 4.15
CA LYS A 34 -4.31 4.85 5.02
C LYS A 34 -4.51 3.55 4.26
N ASN A 35 -5.11 3.62 3.07
CA ASN A 35 -5.34 2.45 2.22
C ASN A 35 -4.02 1.79 1.79
N CYS A 36 -3.02 2.58 1.38
CA CYS A 36 -1.69 2.05 1.04
C CYS A 36 -1.07 1.29 2.22
N ASN A 37 -1.11 1.85 3.43
CA ASN A 37 -0.56 1.19 4.61
C ASN A 37 -1.30 -0.11 4.96
N VAL A 38 -2.63 -0.13 4.83
CA VAL A 38 -3.42 -1.35 5.05
C VAL A 38 -3.04 -2.44 4.04
N GLU A 39 -2.86 -2.10 2.77
CA GLU A 39 -2.43 -3.07 1.76
C GLU A 39 -1.00 -3.56 1.99
N VAL A 40 -0.08 -2.70 2.44
CA VAL A 40 1.27 -3.10 2.85
C VAL A 40 1.21 -4.12 4.00
N VAL A 41 0.39 -3.88 5.02
CA VAL A 41 0.23 -4.82 6.14
C VAL A 41 -0.28 -6.18 5.64
N LYS A 42 -1.29 -6.21 4.77
CA LYS A 42 -1.81 -7.46 4.18
C LYS A 42 -0.75 -8.20 3.36
N LEU A 43 0.13 -7.49 2.65
CA LEU A 43 1.24 -8.10 1.92
C LEU A 43 2.29 -8.69 2.88
N CYS A 44 2.60 -8.00 3.97
CA CYS A 44 3.47 -8.53 5.02
C CYS A 44 2.90 -9.80 5.66
N GLU A 45 1.60 -9.82 5.96
CA GLU A 45 0.92 -11.02 6.47
C GLU A 45 1.03 -12.19 5.47
N LYS A 46 0.75 -11.94 4.18
CA LYS A 46 0.90 -12.95 3.13
C LYS A 46 2.34 -13.49 3.04
N ILE A 47 3.35 -12.63 3.18
CA ILE A 47 4.76 -13.05 3.19
C ILE A 47 5.01 -13.99 4.37
N CYS A 48 4.54 -13.65 5.57
CA CYS A 48 4.67 -14.47 6.77
C CYS A 48 3.95 -15.82 6.64
N ASP A 49 2.79 -15.83 5.99
CA ASP A 49 1.96 -17.04 5.81
C ASP A 49 2.42 -17.93 4.65
N THR A 50 3.42 -17.51 3.87
CA THR A 50 3.88 -18.26 2.68
C THR A 50 4.96 -19.27 3.08
N PRO A 51 4.70 -20.59 3.04
CA PRO A 51 5.69 -21.60 3.38
C PRO A 51 6.70 -21.76 2.24
N LEU A 52 7.99 -21.93 2.60
CA LEU A 52 9.06 -22.20 1.62
C LEU A 52 9.19 -23.67 1.25
N ILE A 53 8.58 -24.56 2.02
CA ILE A 53 8.64 -26.00 1.81
C ILE A 53 7.22 -26.54 1.98
N ASP A 54 6.72 -27.22 0.95
CA ASP A 54 5.51 -28.01 1.01
C ASP A 54 5.85 -29.41 0.50
N ILE A 55 5.52 -30.43 1.29
CA ILE A 55 5.82 -31.82 0.99
C ILE A 55 4.49 -32.54 0.81
N PRO A 56 4.12 -32.95 -0.41
CA PRO A 56 2.91 -33.72 -0.64
C PRO A 56 3.01 -35.04 0.13
N LEU A 57 1.99 -35.38 0.91
CA LEU A 57 1.95 -36.62 1.69
C LEU A 57 1.22 -37.77 0.97
N HIS A 58 0.71 -37.50 -0.23
CA HIS A 58 -0.21 -38.41 -0.92
C HIS A 58 0.47 -39.61 -1.57
N ASP A 59 1.74 -39.49 -1.96
CA ASP A 59 2.46 -40.54 -2.68
C ASP A 59 3.86 -40.78 -2.10
N PRO A 60 4.36 -42.03 -2.11
CA PRO A 60 5.76 -42.30 -1.80
C PRO A 60 6.66 -41.74 -2.91
N PHE A 61 7.53 -40.81 -2.55
CA PHE A 61 8.50 -40.23 -3.48
C PHE A 61 9.84 -40.97 -3.43
N MET A 62 10.49 -41.12 -4.59
CA MET A 62 11.92 -41.38 -4.60
C MET A 62 12.67 -40.12 -4.16
N LEU A 63 13.79 -40.27 -3.43
CA LEU A 63 14.54 -39.13 -2.88
C LEU A 63 14.87 -38.06 -3.94
N LYS A 64 15.23 -38.49 -5.17
CA LYS A 64 15.54 -37.58 -6.28
C LYS A 64 14.33 -36.75 -6.71
N GLU A 65 13.14 -37.34 -6.72
CA GLU A 65 11.89 -36.67 -7.10
C GLU A 65 11.48 -35.67 -6.03
N LEU A 66 11.57 -36.05 -4.75
CA LEU A 66 11.28 -35.15 -3.64
C LEU A 66 12.18 -33.90 -3.66
N VAL A 67 13.49 -34.07 -3.90
CA VAL A 67 14.43 -32.93 -4.01
C VAL A 67 14.04 -31.99 -5.15
N GLN A 68 13.64 -32.54 -6.30
CA GLN A 68 13.22 -31.73 -7.44
C GLN A 68 11.93 -30.96 -7.13
N VAL A 69 10.91 -31.64 -6.59
CA VAL A 69 9.63 -31.01 -6.20
C VAL A 69 9.85 -29.89 -5.20
N MET A 70 10.68 -30.11 -4.17
CA MET A 70 11.01 -29.08 -3.19
C MET A 70 11.77 -27.89 -3.81
N ALA A 71 12.67 -28.15 -4.76
CA ALA A 71 13.39 -27.09 -5.45
C ALA A 71 12.46 -26.23 -6.32
N ASP A 72 11.56 -26.87 -7.07
CA ASP A 72 10.58 -26.20 -7.93
C ASP A 72 9.58 -25.39 -7.10
N TYR A 73 9.09 -25.96 -6.00
CA TYR A 73 8.23 -25.26 -5.04
C TYR A 73 8.94 -24.03 -4.48
N ARG A 74 10.14 -24.20 -3.92
CA ARG A 74 10.95 -23.07 -3.40
C ARG A 74 11.17 -21.98 -4.43
N TYR A 75 11.45 -22.35 -5.69
CA TYR A 75 11.65 -21.39 -6.76
C TYR A 75 10.37 -20.58 -7.03
N SER A 76 9.23 -21.25 -7.18
CA SER A 76 7.94 -20.58 -7.37
C SER A 76 7.56 -19.66 -6.21
N THR A 77 7.75 -20.14 -4.97
CA THR A 77 7.48 -19.38 -3.75
C THR A 77 8.38 -18.16 -3.65
N THR A 78 9.68 -18.31 -3.94
CA THR A 78 10.63 -17.17 -3.92
C THR A 78 10.20 -16.11 -4.94
N LYS A 79 9.77 -16.52 -6.14
CA LYS A 79 9.26 -15.59 -7.15
C LYS A 79 8.01 -14.85 -6.66
N GLN A 80 7.09 -15.55 -5.98
CA GLN A 80 5.91 -14.95 -5.38
C GLN A 80 6.26 -13.94 -4.27
N LEU A 81 7.22 -14.27 -3.40
CA LEU A 81 7.70 -13.36 -2.37
C LEU A 81 8.30 -12.09 -2.97
N VAL A 82 9.12 -12.21 -4.02
CA VAL A 82 9.67 -11.05 -4.75
C VAL A 82 8.56 -10.16 -5.29
N GLU A 83 7.48 -10.74 -5.81
CA GLU A 83 6.34 -9.97 -6.30
C GLU A 83 5.64 -9.19 -5.16
N TYR A 84 5.46 -9.81 -3.99
CA TYR A 84 4.92 -9.10 -2.82
C TYR A 84 5.83 -7.93 -2.38
N TYR A 85 7.14 -8.14 -2.35
CA TYR A 85 8.09 -7.06 -2.05
C TYR A 85 8.02 -5.91 -3.07
N ASN A 86 7.93 -6.23 -4.35
CA ASN A 86 7.79 -5.21 -5.40
C ASN A 86 6.49 -4.39 -5.24
N GLN A 87 5.40 -5.03 -4.82
CA GLN A 87 4.14 -4.33 -4.54
C GLN A 87 4.25 -3.42 -3.31
N ILE A 88 4.89 -3.88 -2.24
CA ILE A 88 5.16 -3.04 -1.06
C ILE A 88 5.97 -1.80 -1.48
N PHE A 89 7.01 -1.98 -2.30
CA PHE A 89 7.82 -0.85 -2.77
C PHE A 89 7.00 0.16 -3.57
N LYS A 90 6.09 -0.30 -4.45
CA LYS A 90 5.17 0.58 -5.18
C LYS A 90 4.30 1.41 -4.25
N PHE A 91 3.72 0.81 -3.20
CA PHE A 91 2.93 1.55 -2.22
C PHE A 91 3.76 2.59 -1.46
N LEU A 92 5.00 2.27 -1.09
CA LEU A 92 5.90 3.22 -0.44
C LEU A 92 6.23 4.42 -1.35
N VAL A 93 6.44 4.19 -2.64
CA VAL A 93 6.64 5.27 -3.63
C VAL A 93 5.42 6.17 -3.71
N VAL A 94 4.21 5.61 -3.82
CA VAL A 94 2.95 6.39 -3.87
C VAL A 94 2.79 7.25 -2.61
N VAL A 95 3.08 6.68 -1.44
CA VAL A 95 3.04 7.43 -0.18
C VAL A 95 4.04 8.57 -0.18
N TYR A 96 5.29 8.30 -0.59
CA TYR A 96 6.34 9.32 -0.67
C TYR A 96 5.96 10.48 -1.60
N GLU A 97 5.53 10.18 -2.82
CA GLU A 97 5.12 11.19 -3.82
C GLU A 97 3.93 12.02 -3.31
N GLY A 98 2.99 11.37 -2.61
CA GLY A 98 1.87 12.04 -1.98
C GLY A 98 2.31 13.04 -0.90
N PHE A 99 3.29 12.69 -0.07
CA PHE A 99 3.85 13.61 0.92
C PHE A 99 4.65 14.75 0.28
N GLU A 100 5.47 14.48 -0.75
CA GLU A 100 6.21 15.52 -1.47
C GLU A 100 5.28 16.55 -2.10
N THR A 101 4.14 16.10 -2.64
CA THR A 101 3.16 16.98 -3.28
C THR A 101 2.40 17.85 -2.27
N ASN A 102 2.04 17.31 -1.10
CA ASN A 102 1.18 18.00 -0.11
C ASN A 102 1.96 18.69 1.02
N MET A 103 3.24 18.34 1.20
CA MET A 103 4.13 18.93 2.21
C MET A 103 5.53 19.16 1.62
N PRO A 104 5.66 20.01 0.59
CA PRO A 104 6.97 20.39 0.07
C PRO A 104 7.76 21.12 1.15
N ALA A 105 9.07 20.83 1.22
CA ALA A 105 10.00 21.40 2.21
C ALA A 105 10.10 22.93 2.16
#